data_AF-A0A1X6Z7G1-F1
#
_entry.id   AF-A0A1X6Z7G1-F1
#
_cell.length_a   1.000
_cell.length_b   1.000
_cell.length_c   1.000
_cell.angle_alpha   90.00
_cell.angle_beta   90.00
_cell.angle_gamma   90.00
#
_symmetry.space_group_name_H-M   'P 1'
#
loop_
_entity.id
_entity.type
_entity.pdbx_description
1 polymer ?
#
loop_
_entity_poly.entity_id
_entity_poly.type
_entity_poly.pdbx_seq_one_letter_code
_entity_poly.pdbx_strand_id
1 'polypeptide(L)'
;MSAAKRPRTVADLRARLARLRLSGPDAERAKRLLGLYLETAEAHGQDFDTVAREMKAGLPAVRIGGADLAAQDGAPAIREAACAPGCAFCCILAGDDGGVILEAEARRLHAALAPLSGAPDGREWSARACPSLDPETRMCRAYDARPMICRTYLSPDAEACRQVAEGVPAPGPGTLGAQRLYLTVQAAGRALLAGAVTVPTYALARIAAAAVEGRDLATALREARHKPRVLDDERGRLAGD
;
A
#
# COMPACT_ATOMS: atom_id res chain seq x y z
N MET A 1 -14.85 -7.16 28.43
CA MET A 1 -15.17 -7.25 26.98
C MET A 1 -15.04 -8.71 26.57
N SER A 2 -16.13 -9.35 26.14
CA SER A 2 -16.08 -10.75 25.68
C SER A 2 -15.17 -10.86 24.47
N ALA A 3 -14.21 -11.78 24.48
CA ALA A 3 -13.30 -11.99 23.36
C ALA A 3 -14.12 -12.33 22.11
N ALA A 4 -14.00 -11.52 21.05
CA ALA A 4 -14.75 -11.73 19.82
C ALA A 4 -14.47 -13.14 19.29
N LYS A 5 -15.51 -13.99 19.22
CA LYS A 5 -15.42 -15.39 18.78
C LYS A 5 -14.70 -15.50 17.44
N ARG A 6 -13.53 -16.14 17.39
CA ARG A 6 -12.69 -16.33 16.20
C ARG A 6 -13.54 -16.74 14.97
N PRO A 7 -13.42 -16.04 13.81
CA PRO A 7 -14.16 -16.39 12.61
C PRO A 7 -13.62 -17.71 12.04
N ARG A 8 -14.50 -18.53 11.46
CA ARG A 8 -14.14 -19.82 10.86
C ARG A 8 -14.73 -20.02 9.46
N THR A 9 -15.62 -19.14 9.03
CA THR A 9 -16.33 -19.21 7.75
C THR A 9 -16.34 -17.84 7.07
N VAL A 10 -16.60 -17.81 5.76
CA VAL A 10 -16.80 -16.54 5.03
C VAL A 10 -18.04 -15.81 5.55
N ALA A 11 -19.11 -16.55 5.89
CA ALA A 11 -20.30 -16.01 6.54
C ALA A 11 -19.99 -15.31 7.88
N ASP A 12 -19.09 -15.84 8.71
CA ASP A 12 -18.64 -15.17 9.95
C ASP A 12 -17.98 -13.81 9.64
N LEU A 13 -17.18 -13.72 8.59
CA LEU A 13 -16.52 -12.48 8.16
C LEU A 13 -17.56 -11.45 7.70
N ARG A 14 -18.58 -11.87 6.93
CA ARG A 14 -19.69 -11.00 6.52
C ARG A 14 -20.48 -10.49 7.73
N ALA A 15 -20.83 -11.37 8.67
CA ALA A 15 -21.54 -11.01 9.90
C ALA A 15 -20.73 -10.08 10.82
N ARG A 16 -19.39 -10.19 10.80
CA ARG A 16 -18.49 -9.24 11.47
C ARG A 16 -18.47 -7.90 10.74
N LEU A 17 -18.39 -7.90 9.42
CA LEU A 17 -18.36 -6.67 8.61
C LEU A 17 -19.61 -5.81 8.78
N ALA A 18 -20.79 -6.45 8.84
CA ALA A 18 -22.05 -5.76 9.10
C ALA A 18 -22.07 -5.00 10.44
N ARG A 19 -21.33 -5.50 11.44
CA ARG A 19 -21.23 -4.89 12.79
C ARG A 19 -19.99 -4.01 12.97
N LEU A 20 -19.09 -4.03 12.00
CA LEU A 20 -17.83 -3.32 12.08
C LEU A 20 -18.09 -1.80 12.03
N ARG A 21 -17.51 -1.10 13.00
CA ARG A 21 -17.46 0.37 13.04
C ARG A 21 -16.07 0.80 12.57
N LEU A 22 -16.02 1.57 11.49
CA LEU A 22 -14.82 2.22 10.99
C LEU A 22 -15.06 3.73 10.98
N SER A 23 -14.02 4.49 11.32
CA SER A 23 -14.00 5.94 11.18
C SER A 23 -13.40 6.36 9.83
N GLY A 24 -13.64 7.61 9.47
CA GLY A 24 -13.07 8.26 8.30
C GLY A 24 -14.01 8.30 7.08
N PRO A 25 -13.70 9.15 6.08
CA PRO A 25 -14.58 9.43 4.96
C PRO A 25 -14.85 8.23 4.04
N ASP A 26 -13.93 7.26 3.97
CA ASP A 26 -14.07 6.06 3.12
C ASP A 26 -14.65 4.85 3.87
N ALA A 27 -15.02 4.98 5.15
CA ALA A 27 -15.43 3.85 6.00
C ALA A 27 -16.59 3.03 5.41
N GLU A 28 -17.71 3.68 5.08
CA GLU A 28 -18.88 3.00 4.54
C GLU A 28 -18.66 2.49 3.11
N ARG A 29 -17.85 3.20 2.33
CA ARG A 29 -17.44 2.77 0.99
C ARG A 29 -16.59 1.50 1.05
N ALA A 30 -15.59 1.46 1.92
CA ALA A 30 -14.74 0.29 2.15
C ALA A 30 -15.55 -0.92 2.63
N LYS A 31 -16.48 -0.72 3.59
CA LYS A 31 -17.35 -1.79 4.08
C LYS A 31 -18.20 -2.39 2.98
N ARG A 32 -18.85 -1.56 2.15
CA ARG A 32 -19.67 -2.04 1.03
C ARG A 32 -18.86 -2.84 0.01
N LEU A 33 -17.71 -2.32 -0.43
CA LEU A 33 -16.87 -2.98 -1.43
C LEU A 33 -16.26 -4.28 -0.90
N LEU A 34 -15.82 -4.31 0.36
CA LEU A 34 -15.36 -5.53 1.00
C LEU A 34 -16.50 -6.54 1.21
N GLY A 35 -17.73 -6.06 1.45
CA GLY A 35 -18.93 -6.89 1.51
C GLY A 35 -19.18 -7.62 0.19
N LEU A 36 -19.16 -6.89 -0.92
CA LEU A 36 -19.27 -7.46 -2.27
C LEU A 36 -18.16 -8.48 -2.57
N TYR A 37 -16.93 -8.21 -2.12
CA TYR A 37 -15.83 -9.17 -2.24
C TYR A 37 -16.14 -10.48 -1.52
N LEU A 38 -16.59 -10.42 -0.26
CA LEU A 38 -16.91 -11.60 0.54
C LEU A 38 -18.14 -12.35 0.02
N GLU A 39 -19.14 -11.62 -0.49
CA GLU A 39 -20.30 -12.19 -1.17
C GLU A 39 -19.91 -12.97 -2.41
N THR A 40 -19.01 -12.40 -3.22
CA THR A 40 -18.47 -13.07 -4.41
C THR A 40 -17.68 -14.31 -3.99
N ALA A 41 -16.81 -14.22 -2.98
CA ALA A 41 -16.05 -15.36 -2.48
C ALA A 41 -16.95 -16.52 -2.03
N GLU A 42 -18.03 -16.21 -1.31
CA GLU A 42 -19.02 -17.20 -0.86
C GLU A 42 -19.80 -17.81 -2.04
N ALA A 43 -20.25 -16.98 -3.00
CA ALA A 43 -20.96 -17.45 -4.19
C ALA A 43 -20.09 -18.37 -5.07
N HIS A 44 -18.77 -18.16 -5.08
CA HIS A 44 -17.80 -19.00 -5.77
C HIS A 44 -17.31 -20.20 -4.93
N GLY A 45 -17.87 -20.42 -3.73
CA GLY A 45 -17.50 -21.55 -2.87
C GLY A 45 -16.08 -21.50 -2.33
N GLN A 46 -15.47 -20.31 -2.22
CA GLN A 46 -14.14 -20.18 -1.63
C GLN A 46 -14.17 -20.50 -0.13
N ASP A 47 -13.23 -21.33 0.32
CA ASP A 47 -13.10 -21.64 1.74
C ASP A 47 -12.54 -20.48 2.57
N PHE A 48 -12.75 -20.56 3.89
CA PHE A 48 -12.30 -19.54 4.82
C PHE A 48 -10.78 -19.35 4.80
N ASP A 49 -9.99 -20.42 4.69
CA ASP A 49 -8.53 -20.34 4.75
C ASP A 49 -7.96 -19.60 3.54
N THR A 50 -8.56 -19.79 2.37
CA THR A 50 -8.25 -19.06 1.14
C THR A 50 -8.59 -17.59 1.29
N VAL A 51 -9.81 -17.26 1.69
CA VAL A 51 -10.23 -15.87 1.89
C VAL A 51 -9.38 -15.18 2.96
N ALA A 52 -9.11 -15.86 4.08
CA ALA A 52 -8.27 -15.32 5.16
C ALA A 52 -6.83 -15.09 4.70
N ARG A 53 -6.25 -15.98 3.88
CA ARG A 53 -4.92 -15.80 3.28
C ARG A 53 -4.88 -14.62 2.32
N GLU A 54 -5.87 -14.47 1.45
CA GLU A 54 -5.95 -13.34 0.51
C GLU A 54 -6.13 -12.00 1.23
N MET A 55 -7.04 -11.95 2.21
CA MET A 55 -7.27 -10.78 3.06
C MET A 55 -6.04 -10.43 3.89
N LYS A 56 -5.35 -11.42 4.48
CA LYS A 56 -4.07 -11.21 5.18
C LYS A 56 -3.04 -10.59 4.25
N ALA A 57 -2.97 -11.06 3.00
CA ALA A 57 -2.05 -10.53 2.02
C ALA A 57 -2.44 -9.12 1.51
N GLY A 58 -3.66 -8.66 1.79
CA GLY A 58 -4.19 -7.40 1.32
C GLY A 58 -4.69 -7.41 -0.12
N LEU A 59 -4.93 -8.59 -0.71
CA LEU A 59 -5.41 -8.70 -2.09
C LEU A 59 -6.76 -7.99 -2.33
N PRO A 60 -7.77 -8.07 -1.44
CA PRO A 60 -9.01 -7.31 -1.62
C PRO A 60 -8.74 -5.81 -1.66
N ALA A 61 -7.87 -5.31 -0.78
CA ALA A 61 -7.50 -3.90 -0.75
C ALA A 61 -6.82 -3.48 -2.07
N VAL A 62 -5.82 -4.25 -2.55
CA VAL A 62 -5.13 -3.98 -3.81
C VAL A 62 -6.11 -3.96 -4.99
N ARG A 63 -7.04 -4.93 -5.06
CA ARG A 63 -8.04 -5.01 -6.14
C ARG A 63 -9.03 -3.84 -6.08
N ILE A 64 -9.57 -3.54 -4.90
CA ILE A 64 -10.54 -2.45 -4.70
C ILE A 64 -9.89 -1.08 -4.95
N GLY A 65 -8.72 -0.82 -4.36
CA GLY A 65 -7.99 0.43 -4.55
C GLY A 65 -7.51 0.60 -6.00
N GLY A 66 -7.07 -0.48 -6.64
CA GLY A 66 -6.68 -0.47 -8.05
C GLY A 66 -7.85 -0.16 -8.98
N ALA A 67 -9.02 -0.75 -8.74
CA ALA A 67 -10.23 -0.43 -9.50
C ALA A 67 -10.69 1.03 -9.28
N ASP A 68 -10.59 1.54 -8.05
CA ASP A 68 -10.90 2.95 -7.75
C ASP A 68 -9.93 3.92 -8.42
N LEU A 69 -8.64 3.59 -8.45
CA LEU A 69 -7.64 4.37 -9.17
C LEU A 69 -7.88 4.35 -10.68
N ALA A 70 -8.21 3.19 -11.25
CA ALA A 70 -8.55 3.09 -12.67
C ALA A 70 -9.81 3.90 -13.03
N ALA A 71 -10.79 3.97 -12.14
CA ALA A 71 -11.98 4.80 -12.33
C ALA A 71 -11.69 6.32 -12.26
N GLN A 72 -10.53 6.72 -11.74
CA GLN A 72 -10.06 8.10 -11.73
C GLN A 72 -9.25 8.44 -12.98
N ASP A 73 -9.13 7.51 -13.94
CA ASP A 73 -8.43 7.79 -15.19
C ASP A 73 -9.01 9.04 -15.88
N GLY A 74 -8.12 9.92 -16.30
CA GLY A 74 -8.48 11.22 -16.83
C GLY A 74 -8.98 12.25 -15.80
N ALA A 75 -8.98 12.01 -14.49
CA ALA A 75 -9.28 13.07 -13.51
C ALA A 75 -8.29 14.26 -13.64
N PRO A 76 -8.70 15.51 -13.36
CA PRO A 76 -7.80 16.68 -13.42
C PRO A 76 -6.49 16.46 -12.66
N ALA A 77 -6.57 15.89 -11.46
CA ALA A 77 -5.39 15.56 -10.65
C ALA A 77 -4.38 14.63 -11.34
N ILE A 78 -4.82 13.75 -12.25
CA ILE A 78 -3.94 12.89 -13.04
C ILE A 78 -3.44 13.61 -14.29
N ARG A 79 -4.34 14.30 -15.02
CA ARG A 79 -4.00 14.99 -16.28
C ARG A 79 -3.05 16.17 -16.09
N GLU A 80 -3.19 16.86 -14.96
CA GLU A 80 -2.44 18.07 -14.63
C GLU A 80 -1.21 17.75 -13.76
N ALA A 81 -0.97 16.47 -13.45
CA ALA A 81 0.21 16.07 -12.70
C ALA A 81 1.48 16.43 -13.48
N ALA A 82 2.46 17.04 -12.81
CA ALA A 82 3.78 17.35 -13.36
C ALA A 82 4.69 16.11 -13.49
N CYS A 83 4.14 14.91 -13.33
CA CYS A 83 4.85 13.65 -13.41
C CYS A 83 5.32 13.40 -14.85
N ALA A 84 6.62 13.25 -15.05
CA ALA A 84 7.23 12.91 -16.34
C ALA A 84 8.30 11.81 -16.17
N PRO A 85 8.63 11.05 -17.23
CA PRO A 85 9.76 10.12 -17.20
C PRO A 85 11.04 10.82 -16.72
N GLY A 86 11.78 10.18 -15.82
CA GLY A 86 13.01 10.74 -15.21
C GLY A 86 12.77 11.70 -14.03
N CYS A 87 11.53 12.10 -13.76
CA CYS A 87 11.18 12.79 -12.52
C CYS A 87 11.14 11.78 -11.36
N ALA A 88 12.01 11.97 -10.36
CA ALA A 88 12.22 11.01 -9.27
C ALA A 88 12.05 11.61 -7.86
N PHE A 89 11.52 12.83 -7.75
CA PHE A 89 11.36 13.50 -6.45
C PHE A 89 10.42 12.74 -5.50
N CYS A 90 9.35 12.13 -6.01
CA CYS A 90 8.46 11.26 -5.22
C CYS A 90 9.13 9.97 -4.73
N CYS A 91 10.28 9.61 -5.33
CA CYS A 91 11.07 8.47 -4.94
C CYS A 91 12.17 8.86 -3.94
N ILE A 92 12.30 10.13 -3.55
CA ILE A 92 13.05 10.53 -2.36
C ILE A 92 12.14 10.31 -1.15
N LEU A 93 12.40 9.22 -0.45
CA LEU A 93 11.51 8.72 0.58
C LEU A 93 11.57 9.62 1.83
N ALA A 94 10.41 10.00 2.32
CA ALA A 94 10.27 10.69 3.60
C ALA A 94 10.23 9.64 4.73
N GLY A 95 11.14 9.79 5.70
CA GLY A 95 11.29 8.86 6.82
C GLY A 95 11.81 7.47 6.41
N ASP A 96 11.82 6.55 7.38
CA ASP A 96 12.43 5.21 7.23
C ASP A 96 11.51 4.18 6.54
N ASP A 97 10.24 4.53 6.36
CA ASP A 97 9.21 3.62 5.85
C ASP A 97 9.15 3.68 4.31
N GLY A 98 9.17 4.88 3.74
CA GLY A 98 8.93 5.09 2.30
C GLY A 98 7.47 4.85 1.88
N GLY A 99 6.61 4.43 2.80
CA GLY A 99 5.17 4.30 2.61
C GLY A 99 4.66 2.92 3.00
N VAL A 100 3.43 2.90 3.52
CA VAL A 100 2.74 1.68 3.93
C VAL A 100 2.30 0.87 2.71
N ILE A 101 2.83 -0.35 2.59
CA ILE A 101 2.41 -1.32 1.57
C ILE A 101 1.88 -2.62 2.20
N LEU A 102 1.15 -3.40 1.41
CA LEU A 102 0.57 -4.68 1.85
C LEU A 102 1.40 -5.87 1.36
N GLU A 103 1.15 -7.06 1.93
CA GLU A 103 1.99 -8.23 1.64
C GLU A 103 2.03 -8.58 0.15
N ALA A 104 0.88 -8.51 -0.54
CA ALA A 104 0.79 -8.79 -1.97
C ALA A 104 1.69 -7.83 -2.77
N GLU A 105 1.73 -6.55 -2.40
CA GLU A 105 2.59 -5.56 -3.05
C GLU A 105 4.06 -5.76 -2.67
N ALA A 106 4.35 -6.05 -1.41
CA ALA A 106 5.71 -6.31 -0.92
C ALA A 106 6.34 -7.50 -1.66
N ARG A 107 5.58 -8.60 -1.82
CA ARG A 107 6.01 -9.77 -2.59
C ARG A 107 6.27 -9.44 -4.05
N ARG A 108 5.36 -8.70 -4.68
CA ARG A 108 5.51 -8.30 -6.10
C ARG A 108 6.69 -7.36 -6.31
N LEU A 109 6.88 -6.39 -5.42
CA LEU A 109 8.00 -5.45 -5.48
C LEU A 109 9.34 -6.16 -5.27
N HIS A 110 9.43 -7.04 -4.27
CA HIS A 110 10.63 -7.84 -4.02
C HIS A 110 10.97 -8.70 -5.23
N ALA A 111 9.99 -9.44 -5.78
CA ALA A 111 10.19 -10.28 -6.95
C ALA A 111 10.65 -9.51 -8.19
N ALA A 112 10.13 -8.29 -8.39
CA ALA A 112 10.53 -7.43 -9.51
C ALA A 112 11.96 -6.88 -9.38
N LEU A 113 12.44 -6.69 -8.15
CA LEU A 113 13.76 -6.12 -7.87
C LEU A 113 14.84 -7.17 -7.61
N ALA A 114 14.47 -8.40 -7.26
CA ALA A 114 15.42 -9.49 -6.98
C ALA A 114 16.43 -9.73 -8.13
N PRO A 115 16.09 -9.60 -9.43
CA PRO A 115 17.07 -9.72 -10.51
C PRO A 115 18.16 -8.63 -10.51
N LEU A 116 17.97 -7.54 -9.76
CA LEU A 116 18.91 -6.41 -9.65
C LEU A 116 19.82 -6.53 -8.42
N SER A 117 19.88 -7.71 -7.81
CA SER A 117 20.72 -7.94 -6.63
C SER A 117 22.18 -7.56 -6.90
N GLY A 118 22.73 -6.71 -6.03
CA GLY A 118 24.11 -6.21 -6.12
C GLY A 118 24.33 -5.09 -7.14
N ALA A 119 23.32 -4.68 -7.90
CA ALA A 119 23.43 -3.54 -8.81
C ALA A 119 23.37 -2.20 -8.06
N PRO A 120 24.02 -1.14 -8.58
CA PRO A 120 23.80 0.24 -8.15
C PRO A 120 22.32 0.58 -8.07
N ASP A 121 21.94 1.40 -7.10
CA ASP A 121 20.54 1.82 -6.91
C ASP A 121 20.42 3.30 -6.62
N GLY A 122 19.17 3.78 -6.52
CA GLY A 122 18.87 5.18 -6.27
C GLY A 122 19.68 5.84 -5.15
N ARG A 123 20.11 5.08 -4.13
CA ARG A 123 20.91 5.58 -3.00
C ARG A 123 22.27 6.16 -3.43
N GLU A 124 22.78 5.77 -4.59
CA GLU A 124 23.98 6.37 -5.19
C GLU A 124 23.71 7.76 -5.78
N TRP A 125 22.47 8.05 -6.20
CA TRP A 125 22.06 9.38 -6.63
C TRP A 125 21.69 10.28 -5.44
N SER A 126 20.98 9.73 -4.44
CA SER A 126 20.62 10.44 -3.21
C SER A 126 20.40 9.45 -2.08
N ALA A 127 20.98 9.71 -0.91
CA ALA A 127 20.93 8.77 0.22
C ALA A 127 19.51 8.34 0.66
N ARG A 128 18.49 9.16 0.36
CA ARG A 128 17.07 8.88 0.67
C ARG A 128 16.26 8.37 -0.52
N ALA A 129 16.89 8.16 -1.67
CA ALA A 129 16.20 7.65 -2.85
C ALA A 129 15.78 6.19 -2.67
N CYS A 130 14.65 5.85 -3.29
CA CYS A 130 14.12 4.50 -3.32
C CYS A 130 15.10 3.56 -4.03
N PRO A 131 15.44 2.40 -3.44
CA PRO A 131 16.33 1.41 -4.06
C PRO A 131 15.81 0.85 -5.40
N SER A 132 14.53 1.03 -5.71
CA SER A 132 13.97 0.67 -7.02
C SER A 132 14.46 1.55 -8.16
N LEU A 133 15.02 2.73 -7.88
CA LEU A 133 15.49 3.64 -8.92
C LEU A 133 16.81 3.18 -9.53
N ASP A 134 16.92 3.37 -10.83
CA ASP A 134 18.19 3.44 -11.53
C ASP A 134 18.88 4.78 -11.20
N PRO A 135 20.11 4.79 -10.69
CA PRO A 135 20.76 6.03 -10.24
C PRO A 135 21.14 6.98 -11.39
N GLU A 136 21.39 6.46 -12.60
CA GLU A 136 21.81 7.26 -13.74
C GLU A 136 20.60 7.92 -14.42
N THR A 137 19.58 7.12 -14.72
CA THR A 137 18.40 7.54 -15.48
C THR A 137 17.27 8.06 -14.60
N ARG A 138 17.31 7.74 -13.29
CA ARG A 138 16.27 8.06 -12.30
C ARG A 138 14.92 7.42 -12.62
N MET A 139 14.93 6.39 -13.47
CA MET A 139 13.74 5.61 -13.82
C MET A 139 13.50 4.51 -12.79
N CYS A 140 12.23 4.23 -12.50
CA CYS A 140 11.87 3.12 -11.62
C CYS A 140 12.03 1.78 -12.36
N ARG A 141 12.92 0.93 -11.86
CA ARG A 141 13.19 -0.41 -12.44
C ARG A 141 12.14 -1.45 -12.08
N ALA A 142 11.15 -1.08 -11.26
CA ALA A 142 10.00 -1.89 -10.87
C ALA A 142 8.67 -1.18 -11.18
N TYR A 143 8.61 -0.47 -12.32
CA TYR A 143 7.49 0.41 -12.68
C TYR A 143 6.12 -0.28 -12.64
N ASP A 144 6.02 -1.51 -13.16
CA ASP A 144 4.79 -2.30 -13.19
C ASP A 144 4.45 -2.89 -11.82
N ALA A 145 5.46 -3.10 -10.98
CA ALA A 145 5.29 -3.60 -9.62
C ALA A 145 5.02 -2.49 -8.59
N ARG A 146 5.01 -1.21 -9.00
CA ARG A 146 4.78 -0.05 -8.12
C ARG A 146 3.58 -0.26 -7.19
N PRO A 147 3.77 -0.16 -5.87
CA PRO A 147 2.69 -0.21 -4.90
C PRO A 147 1.72 0.97 -5.01
N MET A 148 0.56 0.85 -4.35
CA MET A 148 -0.54 1.82 -4.41
C MET A 148 -0.07 3.24 -4.12
N ILE A 149 0.74 3.42 -3.06
CA ILE A 149 1.29 4.72 -2.68
C ILE A 149 2.05 5.40 -3.84
N CYS A 150 2.86 4.65 -4.58
CA CYS A 150 3.63 5.14 -5.73
C CYS A 150 2.78 5.46 -6.95
N ARG A 151 1.54 4.94 -7.01
CA ARG A 151 0.59 5.19 -8.11
C ARG A 151 -0.37 6.33 -7.80
N THR A 152 -0.57 6.61 -6.51
CA THR A 152 -1.50 7.63 -6.03
C THR A 152 -0.83 8.93 -5.63
N TYR A 153 0.47 8.91 -5.33
CA TYR A 153 1.21 10.11 -4.95
C TYR A 153 1.57 10.92 -6.21
N LEU A 154 1.03 12.13 -6.32
CA LEU A 154 1.24 13.02 -7.45
C LEU A 154 1.19 14.48 -7.01
N SER A 155 1.70 15.36 -7.87
CA SER A 155 1.66 16.81 -7.69
C SER A 155 1.47 17.46 -9.06
N PRO A 156 0.69 18.56 -9.16
CA PRO A 156 0.68 19.39 -10.35
C PRO A 156 1.93 20.28 -10.48
N ASP A 157 2.79 20.27 -9.45
CA ASP A 157 3.98 21.11 -9.37
C ASP A 157 5.23 20.26 -9.07
N ALA A 158 6.13 20.19 -10.05
CA ALA A 158 7.41 19.48 -9.95
C ALA A 158 8.40 20.19 -9.02
N GLU A 159 8.34 21.52 -8.94
CA GLU A 159 9.19 22.33 -8.07
C GLU A 159 8.78 22.13 -6.60
N ALA A 160 7.48 22.06 -6.32
CA ALA A 160 7.00 21.66 -5.00
C ALA A 160 7.47 20.24 -4.62
N CYS A 161 7.49 19.29 -5.56
CA CYS A 161 8.06 17.96 -5.31
C CYS A 161 9.55 18.02 -4.97
N ARG A 162 10.32 18.83 -5.69
CA ARG A 162 11.75 19.03 -5.43
C ARG A 162 11.99 19.58 -4.03
N GLN A 163 11.24 20.61 -3.64
CA GLN A 163 11.32 21.21 -2.31
C GLN A 163 11.04 20.18 -1.21
N VAL A 164 9.96 19.40 -1.35
CA VAL A 164 9.62 18.33 -0.40
C VAL A 164 10.71 17.26 -0.36
N ALA A 165 11.27 16.88 -1.51
CA ALA A 165 12.38 15.95 -1.60
C ALA A 165 13.63 16.48 -0.86
N GLU A 166 13.85 17.79 -0.83
CA GLU A 166 14.93 18.46 -0.10
C GLU A 166 14.61 18.68 1.40
N GLY A 167 13.40 18.31 1.84
CA GLY A 167 12.94 18.47 3.23
C GLY A 167 12.29 19.82 3.51
N VAL A 168 12.01 20.62 2.48
CA VAL A 168 11.28 21.89 2.58
C VAL A 168 9.78 21.61 2.37
N PRO A 169 8.91 21.90 3.35
CA PRO A 169 7.48 21.74 3.17
C PRO A 169 6.97 22.63 2.02
N ALA A 170 6.25 22.04 1.06
CA ALA A 170 5.64 22.76 -0.05
C ALA A 170 4.20 22.23 -0.30
N PRO A 171 3.26 23.10 -0.71
CA PRO A 171 1.93 22.68 -1.12
C PRO A 171 1.99 22.00 -2.50
N GLY A 172 1.04 21.11 -2.78
CA GLY A 172 0.90 20.51 -4.12
C GLY A 172 0.98 18.98 -4.12
N PRO A 173 2.04 18.37 -3.56
CA PRO A 173 2.14 16.92 -3.50
C PRO A 173 1.07 16.32 -2.58
N GLY A 174 0.37 15.29 -3.05
CA GLY A 174 -0.69 14.62 -2.32
C GLY A 174 -0.97 13.23 -2.84
N THR A 175 -1.85 12.51 -2.15
CA THR A 175 -2.30 11.17 -2.57
C THR A 175 -3.73 11.21 -3.05
N LEU A 176 -4.00 10.57 -4.19
CA LEU A 176 -5.35 10.31 -4.66
C LEU A 176 -6.18 9.52 -3.64
N GLY A 177 -7.51 9.70 -3.68
CA GLY A 177 -8.45 9.06 -2.75
C GLY A 177 -8.38 7.54 -2.71
N ALA A 178 -7.91 6.92 -3.81
CA ALA A 178 -7.71 5.47 -3.90
C ALA A 178 -6.77 4.93 -2.80
N GLN A 179 -5.75 5.71 -2.39
CA GLN A 179 -4.84 5.32 -1.31
C GLN A 179 -5.56 5.22 0.03
N ARG A 180 -6.46 6.17 0.32
CA ARG A 180 -7.22 6.19 1.57
C ARG A 180 -8.26 5.06 1.61
N LEU A 181 -8.94 4.81 0.48
CA LEU A 181 -9.83 3.66 0.35
C LEU A 181 -9.08 2.34 0.53
N TYR A 182 -7.93 2.19 -0.12
CA TYR A 182 -7.03 1.04 -0.04
C TYR A 182 -6.67 0.69 1.40
N LEU A 183 -6.15 1.65 2.17
CA LEU A 183 -5.78 1.43 3.57
C LEU A 183 -6.99 1.16 4.45
N THR A 184 -8.13 1.79 4.17
CA THR A 184 -9.38 1.58 4.93
C THR A 184 -9.92 0.16 4.71
N VAL A 185 -9.85 -0.38 3.50
CA VAL A 185 -10.18 -1.79 3.22
C VAL A 185 -9.23 -2.72 3.98
N GLN A 186 -7.93 -2.43 4.02
CA GLN A 186 -7.00 -3.25 4.79
C GLN A 186 -7.30 -3.22 6.29
N ALA A 187 -7.61 -2.06 6.85
CA ALA A 187 -7.97 -1.93 8.26
C ALA A 187 -9.26 -2.70 8.57
N ALA A 188 -10.24 -2.67 7.66
CA ALA A 188 -11.42 -3.52 7.75
C ALA A 188 -11.03 -5.00 7.77
N GLY A 189 -10.20 -5.46 6.82
CA GLY A 189 -9.71 -6.83 6.76
C GLY A 189 -8.99 -7.29 8.02
N ARG A 190 -8.16 -6.42 8.62
CA ARG A 190 -7.51 -6.66 9.92
C ARG A 190 -8.53 -6.85 11.03
N ALA A 191 -9.55 -6.00 11.11
CA ALA A 191 -10.59 -6.12 12.13
C ALA A 191 -11.43 -7.39 11.95
N LEU A 192 -11.75 -7.76 10.71
CA LEU A 192 -12.51 -8.98 10.40
C LEU A 192 -11.75 -10.25 10.81
N LEU A 193 -10.43 -10.29 10.58
CA LEU A 193 -9.58 -11.43 10.89
C LEU A 193 -9.04 -11.46 12.33
N ALA A 194 -9.41 -10.47 13.16
CA ALA A 194 -8.99 -10.41 14.54
C ALA A 194 -9.33 -11.71 15.29
N GLY A 195 -8.31 -12.29 15.94
CA GLY A 195 -8.39 -13.57 16.66
C GLY A 195 -8.18 -14.82 15.78
N ALA A 196 -8.14 -14.69 14.45
CA ALA A 196 -7.78 -15.80 13.54
C ALA A 196 -6.33 -15.69 13.05
N VAL A 197 -5.96 -14.54 12.48
CA VAL A 197 -4.62 -14.31 11.92
C VAL A 197 -4.19 -12.85 12.11
N THR A 198 -2.89 -12.60 12.22
CA THR A 198 -2.33 -11.25 12.16
C THR A 198 -2.27 -10.78 10.71
N VAL A 199 -2.74 -9.54 10.47
CA VAL A 199 -2.74 -8.87 9.17
C VAL A 199 -1.68 -7.74 9.17
N PRO A 200 -0.46 -8.02 8.72
CA PRO A 200 0.65 -7.06 8.74
C PRO A 200 0.53 -6.00 7.65
N THR A 201 1.33 -4.95 7.81
CA THR A 201 1.73 -4.01 6.74
C THR A 201 3.26 -3.93 6.73
N TYR A 202 3.83 -3.44 5.64
CA TYR A 202 5.28 -3.48 5.41
C TYR A 202 5.80 -2.13 4.93
N ALA A 203 7.08 -1.89 5.22
CA ALA A 203 7.79 -0.71 4.77
C ALA A 203 8.28 -0.85 3.33
N LEU A 204 7.84 0.05 2.45
CA LEU A 204 8.27 0.09 1.05
C LEU A 204 9.79 0.10 0.93
N ALA A 205 10.45 1.04 1.62
CA ALA A 205 11.88 1.28 1.52
C ALA A 205 12.67 0.01 1.87
N ARG A 206 12.26 -0.69 2.93
CA ARG A 206 12.94 -1.88 3.44
C ARG A 206 12.75 -3.08 2.52
N ILE A 207 11.57 -3.23 1.91
CA ILE A 207 11.34 -4.29 0.93
C ILE A 207 12.18 -4.07 -0.33
N ALA A 208 12.21 -2.83 -0.84
CA ALA A 208 13.01 -2.49 -2.00
C ALA A 208 14.51 -2.70 -1.74
N ALA A 209 15.00 -2.19 -0.60
CA ALA A 209 16.39 -2.36 -0.18
C ALA A 209 16.76 -3.85 -0.04
N ALA A 210 15.92 -4.64 0.63
CA ALA A 210 16.18 -6.06 0.82
C ALA A 210 16.34 -6.82 -0.50
N ALA A 211 15.52 -6.50 -1.51
CA ALA A 211 15.59 -7.16 -2.80
C ALA A 211 16.92 -6.86 -3.53
N VAL A 212 17.31 -5.58 -3.62
CA VAL A 212 18.56 -5.19 -4.29
C VAL A 212 19.81 -5.60 -3.49
N GLU A 213 19.70 -5.75 -2.17
CA GLU A 213 20.76 -6.30 -1.31
C GLU A 213 20.84 -7.84 -1.37
N GLY A 214 19.98 -8.50 -2.15
CA GLY A 214 19.99 -9.96 -2.31
C GLY A 214 19.43 -10.74 -1.12
N ARG A 215 18.71 -10.08 -0.20
CA ARG A 215 18.03 -10.74 0.92
C ARG A 215 16.80 -11.51 0.39
N ASP A 216 16.60 -12.71 0.92
CA ASP A 216 15.44 -13.54 0.55
C ASP A 216 14.11 -12.90 0.99
N LEU A 217 13.02 -13.26 0.30
CA LEU A 217 11.69 -12.70 0.54
C LEU A 217 11.20 -12.91 1.97
N ALA A 218 11.48 -14.06 2.59
CA ALA A 218 11.00 -14.34 3.94
C ALA A 218 11.69 -13.42 4.94
N THR A 219 12.99 -13.18 4.78
CA THR A 219 13.76 -12.23 5.59
C THR A 219 13.30 -10.80 5.36
N ALA A 220 13.13 -10.39 4.10
CA ALA A 220 12.62 -9.07 3.74
C ALA A 220 11.26 -8.77 4.41
N LEU A 221 10.30 -9.71 4.34
CA LEU A 221 8.99 -9.54 4.97
C LEU A 221 9.08 -9.47 6.50
N ARG A 222 9.98 -10.21 7.16
CA ARG A 222 10.13 -10.14 8.62
C ARG A 222 10.65 -8.76 9.05
N GLU A 223 11.66 -8.23 8.39
CA GLU A 223 12.37 -7.01 8.79
C GLU A 223 11.65 -5.72 8.34
N ALA A 224 10.89 -5.80 7.24
CA ALA A 224 10.07 -4.70 6.77
C ALA A 224 8.72 -4.59 7.50
N ARG A 225 8.35 -5.56 8.33
CA ARG A 225 7.04 -5.56 9.00
C ARG A 225 6.88 -4.37 9.94
N HIS A 226 5.76 -3.67 9.82
CA HIS A 226 5.41 -2.58 10.70
C HIS A 226 4.97 -3.00 12.10
N LYS A 227 5.16 -2.09 13.05
CA LYS A 227 4.46 -2.13 14.33
C LYS A 227 2.95 -2.03 14.08
N PRO A 228 2.10 -2.62 14.95
CA PRO A 228 0.65 -2.71 14.69
C PRO A 228 -0.04 -1.38 14.36
N ARG A 229 0.38 -0.28 15.02
CA ARG A 229 -0.27 1.03 14.91
C ARG A 229 -0.09 1.74 13.57
N VAL A 230 0.96 1.42 12.81
CA VAL A 230 1.35 2.19 11.61
C VAL A 230 0.22 2.30 10.59
N LEU A 231 -0.58 1.24 10.39
CA LEU A 231 -1.72 1.30 9.48
C LEU A 231 -2.78 2.31 9.92
N ASP A 232 -3.09 2.36 11.21
CA ASP A 232 -4.14 3.25 11.74
C ASP A 232 -3.62 4.70 11.82
N ASP A 233 -2.36 4.89 12.20
CA ASP A 233 -1.71 6.20 12.20
C ASP A 233 -1.64 6.78 10.77
N GLU A 234 -1.29 5.97 9.76
CA GLU A 234 -1.27 6.40 8.34
C GLU A 234 -2.69 6.70 7.80
N ARG A 235 -3.70 5.93 8.22
CA ARG A 235 -5.10 6.23 7.87
C ARG A 235 -5.56 7.56 8.46
N GLY A 236 -5.24 7.84 9.72
CA GLY A 236 -5.56 9.12 10.37
C GLY A 236 -4.90 10.29 9.63
N ARG A 237 -3.60 10.17 9.35
CA ARG A 237 -2.84 11.17 8.57
C ARG A 237 -3.50 11.50 7.23
N LEU A 238 -3.99 10.50 6.49
CA LEU A 238 -4.66 10.70 5.19
C LEU A 238 -6.13 11.14 5.30
N ALA A 239 -6.75 10.99 6.45
CA ALA A 239 -8.08 11.52 6.74
C ALA A 239 -8.04 13.01 7.13
N GLY A 240 -6.85 13.54 7.48
CA GLY A 240 -6.68 14.88 8.03
C GLY A 240 -6.92 14.96 9.53
N ASP A 241 -6.79 13.82 10.23
CA ASP A 241 -6.90 13.69 11.69
C ASP A 241 -5.57 13.95 12.41
#